data_AF-A0A077ZH04-F1
#
_entry.id   AF-A0A077ZH04-F1
#
_cell.length_a   1.000
_cell.length_b   1.000
_cell.length_c   1.000
_cell.angle_alpha   90.00
_cell.angle_beta   90.00
_cell.angle_gamma   90.00
#
_symmetry.space_group_name_H-M   'P 1'
#
loop_
_entity.id
_entity.type
_entity.pdbx_description
1 polymer ?
#
loop_
_entity_poly.entity_id
_entity_poly.type
_entity_poly.pdbx_seq_one_letter_code
_entity_poly.pdbx_strand_id
1 'polypeptide(L)'
;MFTPENLRKTLELFNEKIQIKKDYLSELDTPIGDGDHGNNMARGMDAVMAADLSGDLPDIFKAAAMAMISKVGGASGPLYGTAMMEMMKASKESNEPEILLRAAIAGIMKRGNSTVGEKTMLDLWGPAVDNLNNGTLNTATLEILVEQTKNIKATKGRASYVGERSIGHIDPGAMSSAYFFESMIEAGLKRLIGEVAKDVPITTAGGLEDGGIGTSMERISQAIEENTADELLAFYDLGSAKMNLEMAIEMTDKKVTLFDTAMVESAYTACALLAADVGEEDIEQQLATLKVK
;
A
#
# COMPACT_ATOMS: atom_id res chain seq x y z
N MET A 1 7.49 -11.48 -2.71
CA MET A 1 7.19 -11.76 -4.13
C MET A 1 5.84 -11.19 -4.56
N PHE A 2 5.73 -10.72 -5.80
CA PHE A 2 4.47 -10.49 -6.50
C PHE A 2 3.91 -11.83 -7.04
N THR A 3 2.59 -11.98 -7.05
CA THR A 3 1.83 -13.02 -7.74
C THR A 3 0.66 -12.37 -8.47
N PRO A 4 0.08 -13.06 -9.46
CA PRO A 4 -1.14 -12.58 -10.11
C PRO A 4 -2.24 -12.19 -9.11
N GLU A 5 -2.43 -12.99 -8.07
CA GLU A 5 -3.44 -12.76 -7.03
C GLU A 5 -3.15 -11.54 -6.17
N ASN A 6 -1.93 -11.41 -5.63
CA ASN A 6 -1.62 -10.26 -4.77
C ASN A 6 -1.58 -8.95 -5.56
N LEU A 7 -1.18 -8.98 -6.84
CA LEU A 7 -1.22 -7.80 -7.70
C LEU A 7 -2.66 -7.36 -7.97
N ARG A 8 -3.58 -8.29 -8.25
CA ARG A 8 -5.01 -7.97 -8.37
C ARG A 8 -5.53 -7.33 -7.09
N LYS A 9 -5.24 -7.93 -5.93
CA LYS A 9 -5.67 -7.39 -4.65
C LYS A 9 -5.06 -6.01 -4.36
N THR A 10 -3.79 -5.78 -4.68
CA THR A 10 -3.16 -4.46 -4.60
C THR A 10 -3.88 -3.43 -5.46
N LEU A 11 -4.25 -3.78 -6.70
CA LEU A 11 -4.96 -2.86 -7.60
C LEU A 11 -6.40 -2.57 -7.14
N GLU A 12 -7.09 -3.57 -6.56
CA GLU A 12 -8.41 -3.41 -5.95
C GLU A 12 -8.37 -2.44 -4.75
N LEU A 13 -7.46 -2.70 -3.80
CA LEU A 13 -7.27 -1.84 -2.62
C LEU A 13 -6.82 -0.44 -3.01
N PHE A 14 -5.94 -0.33 -4.03
CA PHE A 14 -5.50 0.96 -4.53
C PHE A 14 -6.64 1.72 -5.18
N ASN A 15 -7.51 1.05 -5.95
CA ASN A 15 -8.71 1.68 -6.51
C ASN A 15 -9.63 2.18 -5.40
N GLU A 16 -9.92 1.36 -4.39
CA GLU A 16 -10.76 1.75 -3.26
C GLU A 16 -10.23 3.02 -2.59
N LYS A 17 -8.96 3.04 -2.20
CA LYS A 17 -8.32 4.22 -1.57
C LYS A 17 -8.38 5.45 -2.47
N ILE A 18 -8.08 5.31 -3.77
CA ILE A 18 -8.16 6.42 -4.73
C ILE A 18 -9.59 6.95 -4.87
N GLN A 19 -10.59 6.09 -4.93
CA GLN A 19 -11.99 6.52 -5.09
C GLN A 19 -12.47 7.33 -3.88
N ILE A 20 -12.08 6.92 -2.67
CA ILE A 20 -12.43 7.64 -1.45
C ILE A 20 -11.60 8.95 -1.33
N LYS A 21 -10.32 8.93 -1.72
CA LYS A 21 -9.38 10.08 -1.56
C LYS A 21 -9.24 11.02 -2.74
N LYS A 22 -9.97 10.84 -3.83
CA LYS A 22 -9.82 11.69 -5.03
C LYS A 22 -10.01 13.18 -4.77
N ASP A 23 -10.90 13.56 -3.86
CA ASP A 23 -11.11 14.97 -3.52
C ASP A 23 -9.93 15.52 -2.73
N TYR A 24 -9.44 14.78 -1.73
CA TYR A 24 -8.24 15.14 -0.97
C TYR A 24 -6.99 15.24 -1.86
N LEU A 25 -6.79 14.29 -2.77
CA LEU A 25 -5.69 14.34 -3.74
C LEU A 25 -5.77 15.55 -4.67
N SER A 26 -6.99 15.96 -5.04
CA SER A 26 -7.24 17.17 -5.84
C SER A 26 -7.05 18.46 -5.01
N GLU A 27 -7.41 18.43 -3.72
CA GLU A 27 -7.15 19.51 -2.77
C GLU A 27 -5.64 19.73 -2.57
N LEU A 28 -4.87 18.66 -2.37
CA LEU A 28 -3.41 18.73 -2.28
C LEU A 28 -2.77 19.31 -3.56
N ASP A 29 -3.36 18.99 -4.71
CA ASP A 29 -2.88 19.47 -6.01
C ASP A 29 -3.27 20.92 -6.30
N THR A 30 -4.38 21.42 -5.77
CA THR A 30 -4.88 22.80 -6.02
C THR A 30 -3.86 23.93 -5.74
N PRO A 31 -3.13 23.97 -4.61
CA PRO A 31 -2.21 25.09 -4.33
C PRO A 31 -0.96 25.12 -5.22
N ILE A 32 -0.56 23.99 -5.80
CA ILE A 32 0.69 23.84 -6.55
C ILE A 32 0.51 23.33 -7.99
N GLY A 33 -0.70 22.95 -8.37
CA GLY A 33 -1.06 22.33 -9.64
C GLY A 33 -2.36 22.89 -10.18
N ASP A 34 -3.13 22.06 -10.89
CA ASP A 34 -4.44 22.43 -11.45
C ASP A 34 -5.63 21.80 -10.72
N GLY A 35 -5.37 21.07 -9.63
CA GLY A 35 -6.40 20.52 -8.76
C GLY A 35 -7.16 19.35 -9.38
N ASP A 36 -6.56 18.65 -10.35
CA ASP A 36 -7.22 17.59 -11.11
C ASP A 36 -6.64 16.18 -10.85
N HIS A 37 -5.55 16.10 -10.07
CA HIS A 37 -4.81 14.84 -9.86
C HIS A 37 -5.69 13.70 -9.35
N GLY A 38 -6.46 13.92 -8.29
CA GLY A 38 -7.29 12.86 -7.72
C GLY A 38 -8.40 12.39 -8.65
N ASN A 39 -9.09 13.33 -9.32
CA ASN A 39 -10.10 12.99 -10.32
C ASN A 39 -9.52 12.23 -11.52
N ASN A 40 -8.30 12.58 -11.94
CA ASN A 40 -7.56 11.86 -12.99
C ASN A 40 -7.20 10.44 -12.54
N MET A 41 -6.72 10.27 -11.31
CA MET A 41 -6.39 8.97 -10.75
C MET A 41 -7.62 8.08 -10.60
N ALA A 42 -8.75 8.62 -10.11
CA ALA A 42 -10.01 7.88 -9.99
C ALA A 42 -10.50 7.35 -11.33
N ARG A 43 -10.54 8.20 -12.37
CA ARG A 43 -10.88 7.76 -13.74
C ARG A 43 -9.93 6.70 -14.28
N GLY A 44 -8.64 6.80 -13.93
CA GLY A 44 -7.64 5.79 -14.25
C GLY A 44 -7.93 4.45 -13.61
N MET A 45 -8.17 4.44 -12.30
CA MET A 45 -8.40 3.21 -11.55
C MET A 45 -9.73 2.56 -11.88
N ASP A 46 -10.79 3.32 -12.16
CA ASP A 46 -12.03 2.77 -12.73
C ASP A 46 -11.77 2.02 -14.04
N ALA A 47 -10.90 2.56 -14.89
CA ALA A 47 -10.51 1.90 -16.14
C ALA A 47 -9.64 0.66 -15.92
N VAL A 48 -8.80 0.64 -14.88
CA VAL A 48 -8.02 -0.54 -14.49
C VAL A 48 -8.96 -1.64 -14.00
N MET A 49 -9.95 -1.31 -13.17
CA MET A 49 -10.94 -2.27 -12.65
C MET A 49 -11.89 -2.78 -13.73
N ALA A 50 -12.14 -1.99 -14.79
CA ALA A 50 -12.91 -2.42 -15.95
C ALA A 50 -12.08 -3.22 -16.97
N ALA A 51 -10.75 -3.30 -16.82
CA ALA A 51 -9.89 -4.05 -17.72
C ALA A 51 -9.90 -5.55 -17.39
N ASP A 52 -9.47 -6.37 -18.35
CA ASP A 52 -9.23 -7.79 -18.10
C ASP A 52 -7.92 -7.95 -17.30
N LEU A 53 -8.06 -8.23 -16.00
CA LEU A 53 -6.96 -8.51 -15.07
C LEU A 53 -6.76 -10.03 -14.87
N SER A 54 -7.19 -10.85 -15.81
CA SER A 54 -6.88 -12.29 -15.86
C SER A 54 -5.45 -12.53 -16.39
N GLY A 55 -4.99 -13.78 -16.30
CA GLY A 55 -3.63 -14.17 -16.71
C GLY A 55 -2.58 -14.00 -15.62
N ASP A 56 -1.32 -14.02 -16.05
CA ASP A 56 -0.14 -13.96 -15.18
C ASP A 56 0.31 -12.51 -14.93
N LEU A 57 1.37 -12.33 -14.14
CA LEU A 57 1.89 -11.00 -13.75
C LEU A 57 2.09 -10.05 -14.95
N PRO A 58 2.75 -10.46 -16.06
CA PRO A 58 2.94 -9.54 -17.18
C PRO A 58 1.64 -9.08 -17.82
N ASP A 59 0.61 -9.93 -17.86
CA ASP A 59 -0.69 -9.61 -18.45
C ASP A 59 -1.42 -8.55 -17.62
N ILE A 60 -1.45 -8.74 -16.30
CA ILE A 60 -2.10 -7.82 -15.36
C ILE A 60 -1.40 -6.47 -15.35
N PHE A 61 -0.06 -6.44 -15.28
CA PHE A 61 0.70 -5.19 -15.35
C PHE A 61 0.48 -4.47 -16.69
N LYS A 62 0.39 -5.22 -17.81
CA LYS A 62 0.11 -4.66 -19.13
C LYS A 62 -1.28 -4.04 -19.20
N ALA A 63 -2.30 -4.74 -18.70
CA ALA A 63 -3.67 -4.25 -18.66
C ALA A 63 -3.77 -2.96 -17.82
N ALA A 64 -3.19 -2.96 -16.61
CA ALA A 64 -3.14 -1.78 -15.76
C ALA A 64 -2.39 -0.61 -16.42
N ALA A 65 -1.23 -0.87 -17.03
CA ALA A 65 -0.46 0.15 -17.75
C ALA A 65 -1.28 0.78 -18.88
N MET A 66 -1.94 -0.03 -19.72
CA MET A 66 -2.74 0.45 -20.85
C MET A 66 -3.94 1.28 -20.38
N ALA A 67 -4.64 0.84 -19.34
CA ALA A 67 -5.75 1.58 -18.76
C ALA A 67 -5.28 2.94 -18.21
N MET A 68 -4.20 2.96 -17.41
CA MET A 68 -3.66 4.19 -16.82
C MET A 68 -3.18 5.19 -17.88
N ILE A 69 -2.41 4.74 -18.89
CA ILE A 69 -1.95 5.59 -20.00
C ILE A 69 -3.14 6.22 -20.75
N SER A 70 -4.22 5.46 -20.90
CA SER A 70 -5.38 5.89 -21.69
C SER A 70 -6.34 6.81 -20.94
N LYS A 71 -6.39 6.72 -19.60
CA LYS A 71 -7.48 7.31 -18.80
C LYS A 71 -7.05 8.22 -17.66
N VAL A 72 -5.81 8.12 -17.18
CA VAL A 72 -5.27 9.10 -16.23
C VAL A 72 -4.79 10.32 -17.01
N GLY A 73 -5.39 11.48 -16.74
CA GLY A 73 -4.96 12.76 -17.29
C GLY A 73 -3.65 13.27 -16.67
N GLY A 74 -3.10 14.32 -17.27
CA GLY A 74 -1.89 14.98 -16.76
C GLY A 74 -0.63 14.13 -16.86
N ALA A 75 0.39 14.50 -16.08
CA ALA A 75 1.68 13.80 -16.06
C ALA A 75 1.56 12.40 -15.41
N SER A 76 0.62 12.22 -14.49
CA SER A 76 0.44 10.97 -13.73
C SER A 76 0.14 9.77 -14.63
N GLY A 77 -0.60 9.93 -15.73
CA GLY A 77 -0.93 8.83 -16.63
C GLY A 77 0.29 8.21 -17.32
N PRO A 78 1.13 9.01 -18.01
CA PRO A 78 2.39 8.50 -18.55
C PRO A 78 3.35 7.96 -17.48
N LEU A 79 3.36 8.50 -16.26
CA LEU A 79 4.29 8.08 -15.20
C LEU A 79 3.87 6.74 -14.57
N TYR A 80 2.65 6.62 -14.04
CA TYR A 80 2.12 5.35 -13.55
C TYR A 80 2.04 4.29 -14.65
N GLY A 81 1.63 4.70 -15.84
CA GLY A 81 1.66 3.85 -17.04
C GLY A 81 3.05 3.31 -17.35
N THR A 82 4.09 4.15 -17.25
CA THR A 82 5.48 3.71 -17.43
C THR A 82 5.91 2.79 -16.29
N ALA A 83 5.54 3.10 -15.04
CA ALA A 83 5.83 2.24 -13.88
C ALA A 83 5.31 0.81 -14.10
N MET A 84 4.02 0.69 -14.43
CA MET A 84 3.36 -0.60 -14.71
C MET A 84 3.98 -1.29 -15.93
N MET A 85 4.35 -0.54 -16.98
CA MET A 85 4.99 -1.09 -18.17
C MET A 85 6.40 -1.64 -17.91
N GLU A 86 7.20 -0.98 -17.07
CA GLU A 86 8.53 -1.48 -16.70
C GLU A 86 8.42 -2.67 -15.73
N MET A 87 7.46 -2.66 -14.79
CA MET A 87 7.15 -3.84 -13.97
C MET A 87 6.68 -5.01 -14.82
N MET A 88 5.85 -4.78 -15.84
CA MET A 88 5.46 -5.82 -16.81
C MET A 88 6.68 -6.48 -17.45
N LYS A 89 7.64 -5.69 -17.93
CA LYS A 89 8.84 -6.23 -18.59
C LYS A 89 9.69 -7.03 -17.62
N ALA A 90 9.97 -6.48 -16.43
CA ALA A 90 10.77 -7.14 -15.41
C ALA A 90 10.06 -8.40 -14.87
N SER A 91 8.72 -8.42 -14.84
CA SER A 91 7.92 -9.55 -14.37
C SER A 91 8.04 -10.82 -15.20
N LYS A 92 8.62 -10.73 -16.39
CA LYS A 92 8.92 -11.88 -17.25
C LYS A 92 10.10 -12.72 -16.74
N GLU A 93 10.98 -12.11 -15.96
CA GLU A 93 12.22 -12.74 -15.49
C GLU A 93 12.27 -12.88 -13.96
N SER A 94 11.50 -12.05 -13.24
CA SER A 94 11.46 -12.06 -11.78
C SER A 94 10.10 -11.67 -11.25
N ASN A 95 9.70 -12.21 -10.12
CA ASN A 95 8.54 -11.73 -9.37
C ASN A 95 8.94 -11.02 -8.06
N GLU A 96 10.22 -10.67 -7.90
CA GLU A 96 10.70 -10.03 -6.68
C GLU A 96 10.30 -8.54 -6.64
N PRO A 97 9.64 -8.06 -5.57
CA PRO A 97 9.13 -6.69 -5.51
C PRO A 97 10.22 -5.64 -5.68
N GLU A 98 11.41 -5.84 -5.11
CA GLU A 98 12.51 -4.91 -5.29
C GLU A 98 12.91 -4.77 -6.77
N ILE A 99 13.06 -5.89 -7.49
CA ILE A 99 13.45 -5.88 -8.91
C ILE A 99 12.40 -5.15 -9.75
N LEU A 100 11.12 -5.44 -9.52
CA LEU A 100 10.01 -4.82 -10.26
C LEU A 100 9.90 -3.32 -9.96
N LEU A 101 9.93 -2.93 -8.68
CA LEU A 101 9.78 -1.54 -8.26
C LEU A 101 11.00 -0.69 -8.65
N ARG A 102 12.22 -1.25 -8.63
CA ARG A 102 13.41 -0.55 -9.16
C ARG A 102 13.33 -0.36 -10.67
N ALA A 103 12.77 -1.31 -11.42
CA ALA A 103 12.50 -1.14 -12.85
C ALA A 103 11.47 -0.02 -13.09
N ALA A 104 10.40 0.04 -12.30
CA ALA A 104 9.43 1.14 -12.33
C ALA A 104 10.09 2.49 -12.08
N ILE A 105 10.91 2.61 -11.01
CA ILE A 105 11.64 3.85 -10.67
C ILE A 105 12.50 4.30 -11.85
N ALA A 106 13.31 3.40 -12.42
CA ALA A 106 14.15 3.74 -13.57
C ALA A 106 13.33 4.22 -14.78
N GLY A 107 12.16 3.59 -15.02
CA GLY A 107 11.20 4.00 -16.04
C GLY A 107 10.63 5.40 -15.80
N ILE A 108 10.15 5.66 -14.58
CA ILE A 108 9.58 6.96 -14.15
C ILE A 108 10.65 8.05 -14.28
N MET A 109 11.86 7.82 -13.78
CA MET A 109 12.99 8.74 -13.90
C MET A 109 13.28 9.11 -15.35
N LYS A 110 13.36 8.10 -16.24
CA LYS A 110 13.58 8.30 -17.67
C LYS A 110 12.43 9.05 -18.34
N ARG A 111 11.18 8.71 -18.01
CA ARG A 111 9.98 9.34 -18.60
C ARG A 111 9.82 10.79 -18.17
N GLY A 112 10.03 11.07 -16.89
CA GLY A 112 9.89 12.39 -16.28
C GLY A 112 11.15 13.25 -16.38
N ASN A 113 12.27 12.69 -16.85
CA ASN A 113 13.61 13.28 -16.77
C ASN A 113 13.87 13.84 -15.36
N SER A 114 13.65 13.00 -14.34
CA SER A 114 13.59 13.40 -12.94
C SER A 114 14.33 12.39 -12.04
N THR A 115 14.73 12.84 -10.86
CA THR A 115 15.35 12.05 -9.79
C THR A 115 14.63 12.31 -8.46
N VAL A 116 14.96 11.54 -7.42
CA VAL A 116 14.61 11.88 -6.03
C VAL A 116 15.17 13.26 -5.67
N GLY A 117 14.45 14.03 -4.85
CA GLY A 117 14.76 15.38 -4.41
C GLY A 117 14.07 16.50 -5.20
N GLU A 118 13.08 16.18 -6.03
CA GLU A 118 12.50 17.12 -7.01
C GLU A 118 11.00 17.44 -6.79
N LYS A 119 10.43 16.95 -5.67
CA LYS A 119 9.00 16.99 -5.31
C LYS A 119 8.16 16.27 -6.38
N THR A 120 8.33 14.96 -6.46
CA THR A 120 7.54 14.08 -7.32
C THR A 120 7.22 12.77 -6.60
N MET A 121 6.45 11.90 -7.25
CA MET A 121 6.24 10.54 -6.77
C MET A 121 7.55 9.77 -6.48
N LEU A 122 8.67 10.11 -7.13
CA LEU A 122 9.96 9.48 -6.85
C LEU A 122 10.45 9.71 -5.41
N ASP A 123 10.07 10.83 -4.78
CA ASP A 123 10.39 11.13 -3.39
C ASP A 123 9.71 10.19 -2.40
N LEU A 124 8.66 9.48 -2.84
CA LEU A 124 8.12 8.34 -2.11
C LEU A 124 8.70 7.02 -2.61
N TRP A 125 8.64 6.75 -3.93
CA TRP A 125 8.99 5.44 -4.48
C TRP A 125 10.43 5.04 -4.16
N GLY A 126 11.39 5.96 -4.29
CA GLY A 126 12.81 5.68 -4.01
C GLY A 126 13.03 5.21 -2.58
N PRO A 127 12.75 6.07 -1.57
CA PRO A 127 12.90 5.70 -0.17
C PRO A 127 12.01 4.50 0.22
N ALA A 128 10.78 4.40 -0.26
CA ALA A 128 9.90 3.27 0.07
C ALA A 128 10.48 1.92 -0.39
N VAL A 129 11.15 1.86 -1.55
CA VAL A 129 11.83 0.64 -2.01
C VAL A 129 13.10 0.34 -1.20
N ASP A 130 13.81 1.38 -0.73
CA ASP A 130 14.95 1.18 0.15
C ASP A 130 14.51 0.68 1.54
N ASN A 131 13.39 1.20 2.07
CA ASN A 131 12.73 0.69 3.27
C ASN A 131 12.17 -0.73 3.09
N LEU A 132 11.71 -1.08 1.88
CA LEU A 132 11.26 -2.44 1.58
C LEU A 132 12.44 -3.42 1.67
N ASN A 133 13.57 -3.07 1.06
CA ASN A 133 14.76 -3.91 1.01
C ASN A 133 15.41 -4.10 2.40
N ASN A 134 15.32 -3.10 3.29
CA ASN A 134 15.85 -3.21 4.65
C ASN A 134 14.82 -3.71 5.69
N GLY A 135 13.60 -4.06 5.26
CA GLY A 135 12.55 -4.61 6.12
C GLY A 135 11.88 -3.60 7.05
N THR A 136 11.98 -2.30 6.77
CA THR A 136 11.36 -1.24 7.60
C THR A 136 10.17 -0.55 6.95
N LEU A 137 9.76 -0.97 5.74
CA LEU A 137 8.59 -0.39 5.07
C LEU A 137 7.30 -0.80 5.77
N ASN A 138 6.59 0.19 6.28
CA ASN A 138 5.27 0.06 6.91
C ASN A 138 4.45 1.36 6.74
N THR A 139 3.23 1.40 7.28
CA THR A 139 2.33 2.56 7.10
C THR A 139 2.90 3.85 7.67
N ALA A 140 3.50 3.78 8.86
CA ALA A 140 4.15 4.92 9.51
C ALA A 140 5.32 5.48 8.68
N THR A 141 6.14 4.61 8.07
CA THR A 141 7.20 5.08 7.17
C THR A 141 6.66 5.78 5.93
N LEU A 142 5.57 5.28 5.34
CA LEU A 142 4.94 5.93 4.18
C LEU A 142 4.42 7.34 4.53
N GLU A 143 3.79 7.50 5.68
CA GLU A 143 3.34 8.82 6.18
C GLU A 143 4.51 9.80 6.34
N ILE A 144 5.62 9.35 6.93
CA ILE A 144 6.84 10.17 7.09
C ILE A 144 7.38 10.59 5.72
N LEU A 145 7.46 9.67 4.76
CA LEU A 145 7.98 9.96 3.42
C LEU A 145 7.09 10.96 2.67
N VAL A 146 5.77 10.84 2.78
CA VAL A 146 4.82 11.81 2.23
C VAL A 146 5.04 13.19 2.87
N GLU A 147 5.10 13.27 4.19
CA GLU A 147 5.23 14.53 4.92
C GLU A 147 6.53 15.26 4.56
N GLN A 148 7.62 14.51 4.38
CA GLN A 148 8.91 15.05 3.96
C GLN A 148 8.85 15.78 2.60
N THR A 149 7.91 15.40 1.72
CA THR A 149 7.77 16.08 0.43
C THR A 149 7.43 17.56 0.58
N LYS A 150 6.81 18.00 1.69
CA LYS A 150 6.53 19.42 1.96
C LYS A 150 7.79 20.28 1.94
N ASN A 151 8.93 19.72 2.36
CA ASN A 151 10.18 20.47 2.53
C ASN A 151 10.99 20.62 1.23
N ILE A 152 10.58 19.94 0.17
CA ILE A 152 11.29 19.93 -1.11
C ILE A 152 10.76 21.07 -1.98
N LYS A 153 11.61 21.77 -2.72
CA LYS A 153 11.17 22.71 -3.77
C LYS A 153 10.91 21.95 -5.06
N ALA A 154 9.75 22.13 -5.67
CA ALA A 154 9.45 21.49 -6.94
C ALA A 154 10.33 21.99 -8.08
N THR A 155 10.94 21.07 -8.82
CA THR A 155 11.68 21.35 -10.07
C THR A 155 11.06 20.65 -11.28
N LYS A 156 10.02 19.83 -11.06
CA LYS A 156 9.29 19.10 -12.09
C LYS A 156 7.78 19.31 -12.00
N GLY A 157 7.09 18.94 -13.07
CA GLY A 157 5.63 19.00 -13.16
C GLY A 157 5.07 20.41 -12.99
N ARG A 158 3.76 20.49 -12.76
CA ARG A 158 3.05 21.77 -12.57
C ARG A 158 3.48 22.50 -11.30
N ALA A 159 3.82 21.75 -10.24
CA ALA A 159 4.36 22.30 -8.99
C ALA A 159 5.60 23.17 -9.20
N SER A 160 6.43 22.90 -10.22
CA SER A 160 7.58 23.74 -10.54
C SER A 160 7.21 25.18 -10.95
N TYR A 161 5.99 25.42 -11.44
CA TYR A 161 5.55 26.72 -11.95
C TYR A 161 5.35 27.75 -10.83
N VAL A 162 5.15 27.30 -9.59
CA VAL A 162 4.95 28.18 -8.43
C VAL A 162 6.26 28.43 -7.63
N GLY A 163 7.36 27.78 -8.02
CA GLY A 163 8.69 28.00 -7.45
C GLY A 163 8.75 27.72 -5.94
N GLU A 164 9.27 28.67 -5.17
CA GLU A 164 9.36 28.55 -3.69
C GLU A 164 8.01 28.32 -3.02
N ARG A 165 6.89 28.75 -3.63
CA ARG A 165 5.54 28.51 -3.09
C ARG A 165 5.12 27.04 -3.15
N SER A 166 5.89 26.17 -3.80
CA SER A 166 5.67 24.72 -3.72
C SER A 166 6.09 24.12 -2.37
N ILE A 167 6.96 24.81 -1.62
CA ILE A 167 7.39 24.39 -0.27
C ILE A 167 6.22 24.59 0.71
N GLY A 168 6.08 23.65 1.65
CA GLY A 168 4.98 23.59 2.61
C GLY A 168 3.80 22.73 2.16
N HIS A 169 3.78 22.31 0.90
CA HIS A 169 2.72 21.47 0.32
C HIS A 169 3.22 20.06 -0.01
N ILE A 170 2.41 19.05 0.35
CA ILE A 170 2.63 17.64 0.00
C ILE A 170 2.56 17.48 -1.51
N ASP A 171 3.41 16.62 -2.08
CA ASP A 171 3.28 16.20 -3.47
C ASP A 171 2.08 15.24 -3.65
N PRO A 172 1.08 15.58 -4.48
CA PRO A 172 -0.06 14.70 -4.74
C PRO A 172 0.36 13.37 -5.38
N GLY A 173 1.42 13.38 -6.20
CA GLY A 173 2.02 12.19 -6.80
C GLY A 173 2.54 11.22 -5.74
N ALA A 174 3.29 11.73 -4.76
CA ALA A 174 3.77 10.99 -3.61
C ALA A 174 2.63 10.49 -2.73
N MET A 175 1.62 11.31 -2.43
CA MET A 175 0.47 10.86 -1.63
C MET A 175 -0.29 9.72 -2.30
N SER A 176 -0.61 9.85 -3.59
CA SER A 176 -1.26 8.76 -4.34
C SER A 176 -0.38 7.51 -4.41
N SER A 177 0.94 7.68 -4.50
CA SER A 177 1.87 6.56 -4.50
C SER A 177 1.89 5.86 -3.15
N ALA A 178 1.71 6.59 -2.05
CA ALA A 178 1.71 6.03 -0.71
C ALA A 178 0.50 5.10 -0.52
N TYR A 179 -0.67 5.47 -1.07
CA TYR A 179 -1.81 4.55 -1.14
C TYR A 179 -1.51 3.28 -1.96
N PHE A 180 -0.73 3.37 -3.04
CA PHE A 180 -0.30 2.20 -3.81
C PHE A 180 0.62 1.28 -2.99
N PHE A 181 1.63 1.83 -2.32
CA PHE A 181 2.53 1.04 -1.46
C PHE A 181 1.81 0.44 -0.25
N GLU A 182 0.90 1.18 0.39
CA GLU A 182 0.06 0.67 1.48
C GLU A 182 -0.80 -0.50 0.99
N SER A 183 -1.43 -0.37 -0.17
CA SER A 183 -2.21 -1.45 -0.81
C SER A 183 -1.37 -2.69 -1.14
N MET A 184 -0.08 -2.49 -1.45
CA MET A 184 0.88 -3.57 -1.68
C MET A 184 1.25 -4.29 -0.38
N ILE A 185 1.46 -3.55 0.72
CA ILE A 185 1.75 -4.12 2.04
C ILE A 185 0.56 -4.98 2.50
N GLU A 186 -0.65 -4.43 2.43
CA GLU A 186 -1.87 -5.11 2.86
C GLU A 186 -2.13 -6.39 2.06
N ALA A 187 -2.04 -6.33 0.72
CA ALA A 187 -2.19 -7.52 -0.13
C ALA A 187 -1.08 -8.56 0.07
N GLY A 188 0.15 -8.10 0.35
CA GLY A 188 1.32 -8.95 0.58
C GLY A 188 1.20 -9.77 1.86
N LEU A 189 0.77 -9.14 2.95
CA LEU A 189 0.59 -9.80 4.25
C LEU A 189 -0.45 -10.93 4.16
N LYS A 190 -1.62 -10.65 3.56
CA LYS A 190 -2.69 -11.64 3.40
C LYS A 190 -2.20 -12.88 2.63
N ARG A 191 -1.40 -12.67 1.58
CA ARG A 191 -0.80 -13.77 0.81
C ARG A 191 0.18 -14.60 1.64
N LEU A 192 1.16 -13.95 2.26
CA LEU A 192 2.23 -14.64 2.99
C LEU A 192 1.67 -15.63 4.02
N ILE A 193 0.60 -15.21 4.69
CA ILE A 193 -0.10 -16.03 5.67
C ILE A 193 -0.94 -17.13 5.00
N GLY A 194 -1.67 -16.81 3.92
CA GLY A 194 -2.48 -17.80 3.18
C GLY A 194 -1.67 -18.93 2.55
N GLU A 195 -0.39 -18.73 2.23
CA GLU A 195 0.49 -19.78 1.70
C GLU A 195 0.82 -20.86 2.75
N VAL A 196 0.91 -20.48 4.03
CA VAL A 196 1.25 -21.41 5.12
C VAL A 196 0.05 -21.98 5.86
N ALA A 197 -1.08 -21.30 5.81
CA ALA A 197 -2.24 -21.60 6.63
C ALA A 197 -3.54 -21.50 5.83
N LYS A 198 -3.72 -22.42 4.87
CA LYS A 198 -4.86 -22.39 3.93
C LYS A 198 -6.22 -22.51 4.60
N ASP A 199 -6.27 -23.21 5.72
CA ASP A 199 -7.51 -23.50 6.45
C ASP A 199 -7.73 -22.56 7.65
N VAL A 200 -6.81 -21.62 7.89
CA VAL A 200 -6.95 -20.60 8.95
C VAL A 200 -7.65 -19.37 8.37
N PRO A 201 -8.82 -18.96 8.90
CA PRO A 201 -9.51 -17.75 8.45
C PRO A 201 -8.69 -16.50 8.75
N ILE A 202 -8.31 -15.75 7.71
CA ILE A 202 -7.46 -14.57 7.83
C ILE A 202 -8.21 -13.35 7.31
N THR A 203 -8.29 -12.33 8.17
CA THR A 203 -8.78 -10.99 7.83
C THR A 203 -7.69 -9.96 8.10
N THR A 204 -7.71 -8.86 7.35
CA THR A 204 -6.73 -7.77 7.46
C THR A 204 -7.47 -6.45 7.44
N ALA A 205 -7.02 -5.47 8.22
CA ALA A 205 -7.55 -4.11 8.20
C ALA A 205 -6.40 -3.11 8.05
N GLY A 206 -6.53 -2.22 7.07
CA GLY A 206 -5.56 -1.16 6.77
C GLY A 206 -6.24 0.07 6.18
N GLY A 207 -5.66 1.24 6.47
CA GLY A 207 -6.18 2.54 6.10
C GLY A 207 -7.31 3.05 6.98
N LEU A 208 -7.84 4.21 6.59
CA LEU A 208 -8.96 4.92 7.25
C LEU A 208 -10.25 4.78 6.43
N GLU A 209 -11.41 5.08 7.02
CA GLU A 209 -12.73 5.09 6.33
C GLU A 209 -12.73 6.05 5.15
N ASP A 210 -11.97 7.14 5.30
CA ASP A 210 -11.79 8.14 4.28
C ASP A 210 -10.75 7.72 3.21
N GLY A 211 -10.23 6.49 3.24
CA GLY A 211 -9.24 5.93 2.32
C GLY A 211 -7.79 6.32 2.63
N GLY A 212 -7.54 6.98 3.77
CA GLY A 212 -6.24 7.47 4.18
C GLY A 212 -5.28 6.36 4.56
N ILE A 213 -3.99 6.73 4.67
CA ILE A 213 -2.99 5.86 5.28
C ILE A 213 -3.26 5.82 6.78
N GLY A 214 -3.15 4.65 7.37
CA GLY A 214 -3.21 4.48 8.81
C GLY A 214 -4.07 3.30 9.22
N THR A 215 -4.77 3.44 10.34
CA THR A 215 -5.59 2.37 10.90
C THR A 215 -6.89 2.95 11.45
N SER A 216 -8.00 2.30 11.16
CA SER A 216 -9.36 2.70 11.56
C SER A 216 -9.97 1.63 12.45
N MET A 217 -10.66 2.06 13.52
CA MET A 217 -11.38 1.14 14.41
C MET A 217 -12.51 0.44 13.65
N GLU A 218 -13.26 1.17 12.83
CA GLU A 218 -14.39 0.67 12.06
C GLU A 218 -13.97 -0.42 11.07
N ARG A 219 -12.85 -0.23 10.36
CA ARG A 219 -12.28 -1.23 9.45
C ARG A 219 -11.78 -2.46 10.22
N ILE A 220 -11.19 -2.27 11.40
CA ILE A 220 -10.79 -3.39 12.28
C ILE A 220 -12.03 -4.15 12.75
N SER A 221 -13.07 -3.46 13.23
CA SER A 221 -14.33 -4.08 13.65
C SER A 221 -14.97 -4.87 12.52
N GLN A 222 -14.99 -4.33 11.30
CA GLN A 222 -15.45 -5.05 10.13
C GLN A 222 -14.61 -6.30 9.85
N ALA A 223 -13.27 -6.20 9.90
CA ALA A 223 -12.38 -7.33 9.69
C ALA A 223 -12.53 -8.42 10.77
N ILE A 224 -12.80 -8.04 12.02
CA ILE A 224 -13.12 -8.97 13.11
C ILE A 224 -14.44 -9.69 12.80
N GLU A 225 -15.48 -8.96 12.40
CA GLU A 225 -16.80 -9.54 12.13
C GLU A 225 -16.80 -10.47 10.91
N GLU A 226 -16.12 -10.09 9.83
CA GLU A 226 -15.98 -10.88 8.60
C GLU A 226 -15.19 -12.18 8.81
N ASN A 227 -14.36 -12.28 9.85
CA ASN A 227 -13.60 -13.48 10.14
C ASN A 227 -14.54 -14.59 10.61
N THR A 228 -14.47 -15.79 10.02
CA THR A 228 -15.40 -16.88 10.37
C THR A 228 -15.08 -17.58 11.70
N ALA A 229 -13.96 -17.28 12.35
CA ALA A 229 -13.59 -17.85 13.64
C ALA A 229 -14.17 -17.05 14.82
N ASP A 230 -14.47 -17.74 15.92
CA ASP A 230 -14.96 -17.14 17.17
C ASP A 230 -13.82 -16.64 18.08
N GLU A 231 -12.62 -17.22 17.92
CA GLU A 231 -11.39 -16.86 18.63
C GLU A 231 -10.34 -16.37 17.63
N LEU A 232 -9.80 -15.17 17.86
CA LEU A 232 -8.88 -14.48 16.97
C LEU A 232 -7.57 -14.14 17.67
N LEU A 233 -6.45 -14.34 16.99
CA LEU A 233 -5.15 -13.79 17.38
C LEU A 233 -4.91 -12.52 16.56
N ALA A 234 -4.75 -11.39 17.23
CA ALA A 234 -4.66 -10.08 16.58
C ALA A 234 -3.25 -9.50 16.67
N PHE A 235 -2.74 -9.09 15.51
CA PHE A 235 -1.43 -8.49 15.30
C PHE A 235 -1.60 -7.11 14.69
N TYR A 236 -0.73 -6.17 15.03
CA TYR A 236 -0.85 -4.78 14.60
C TYR A 236 0.53 -4.20 14.24
N ASP A 237 0.53 -3.22 13.36
CA ASP A 237 1.72 -2.43 13.00
C ASP A 237 2.01 -1.37 14.06
N LEU A 238 3.13 -0.67 13.96
CA LEU A 238 3.46 0.45 14.84
C LEU A 238 2.44 1.61 14.71
N GLY A 239 2.48 2.54 15.66
CA GLY A 239 1.65 3.75 15.64
C GLY A 239 0.29 3.56 16.34
N SER A 240 -0.76 4.15 15.80
CA SER A 240 -2.10 4.16 16.41
C SER A 240 -2.85 2.82 16.29
N ALA A 241 -2.31 1.86 15.52
CA ALA A 241 -2.98 0.60 15.25
C ALA A 241 -3.34 -0.19 16.53
N LYS A 242 -2.45 -0.17 17.54
CA LYS A 242 -2.71 -0.79 18.85
C LYS A 242 -3.98 -0.25 19.50
N MET A 243 -4.07 1.07 19.61
CA MET A 243 -5.18 1.75 20.28
C MET A 243 -6.51 1.48 19.54
N ASN A 244 -6.51 1.55 18.21
CA ASN A 244 -7.70 1.29 17.41
C ASN A 244 -8.15 -0.18 17.50
N LEU A 245 -7.19 -1.10 17.59
CA LEU A 245 -7.47 -2.52 17.80
C LEU A 245 -8.00 -2.79 19.21
N GLU A 246 -7.41 -2.20 20.25
CA GLU A 246 -7.92 -2.31 21.63
C GLU A 246 -9.37 -1.81 21.73
N MET A 247 -9.70 -0.66 21.13
CA MET A 247 -11.07 -0.17 21.07
C MET A 247 -12.01 -1.12 20.31
N ALA A 248 -11.58 -1.67 19.19
CA ALA A 248 -12.39 -2.64 18.44
C ALA A 248 -12.61 -3.95 19.21
N ILE A 249 -11.62 -4.39 20.00
CA ILE A 249 -11.70 -5.56 20.88
C ILE A 249 -12.74 -5.33 21.99
N GLU A 250 -12.83 -4.13 22.55
CA GLU A 250 -13.84 -3.78 23.56
C GLU A 250 -15.28 -3.80 23.02
N MET A 251 -15.46 -3.72 21.70
CA MET A 251 -16.77 -3.61 21.04
C MET A 251 -17.27 -4.91 20.41
N THR A 252 -16.46 -5.97 20.37
CA THR A 252 -16.83 -7.26 19.77
C THR A 252 -17.19 -8.31 20.81
N ASP A 253 -18.08 -9.23 20.45
CA ASP A 253 -18.40 -10.41 21.26
C ASP A 253 -17.40 -11.56 21.02
N LYS A 254 -16.55 -11.46 19.99
CA LYS A 254 -15.52 -12.48 19.69
C LYS A 254 -14.38 -12.40 20.69
N LYS A 255 -13.77 -13.55 21.01
CA LYS A 255 -12.56 -13.58 21.83
C LYS A 255 -11.37 -13.15 20.95
N VAL A 256 -10.73 -12.04 21.30
CA VAL A 256 -9.59 -11.52 20.54
C VAL A 256 -8.38 -11.36 21.46
N THR A 257 -7.32 -12.11 21.21
CA THR A 257 -6.05 -12.04 21.95
C THR A 257 -5.06 -11.15 21.20
N LEU A 258 -4.67 -10.02 21.81
CA LEU A 258 -3.75 -9.03 21.24
C LEU A 258 -2.28 -9.40 21.51
N PHE A 259 -1.44 -9.41 20.46
CA PHE A 259 0.00 -9.68 20.59
C PHE A 259 0.87 -8.46 20.29
N ASP A 260 1.59 -7.96 21.31
CA ASP A 260 2.58 -6.89 21.19
C ASP A 260 3.93 -7.43 20.68
N THR A 261 3.96 -7.84 19.41
CA THR A 261 5.06 -8.56 18.76
C THR A 261 5.23 -8.11 17.31
N ALA A 262 6.32 -8.52 16.65
CA ALA A 262 6.58 -8.15 15.26
C ALA A 262 5.46 -8.65 14.34
N MET A 263 4.68 -7.72 13.74
CA MET A 263 3.41 -8.04 13.09
C MET A 263 3.52 -9.18 12.07
N VAL A 264 4.48 -9.10 11.15
CA VAL A 264 4.59 -10.03 10.02
C VAL A 264 5.07 -11.39 10.49
N GLU A 265 6.17 -11.45 11.24
CA GLU A 265 6.76 -12.69 11.75
C GLU A 265 5.81 -13.41 12.70
N SER A 266 5.13 -12.66 13.57
CA SER A 266 4.19 -13.23 14.52
C SER A 266 2.91 -13.71 13.86
N ALA A 267 2.32 -12.94 12.94
CA ALA A 267 1.13 -13.37 12.22
C ALA A 267 1.42 -14.62 11.38
N TYR A 268 2.57 -14.67 10.71
CA TYR A 268 3.04 -15.85 9.99
C TYR A 268 3.23 -17.06 10.92
N THR A 269 3.94 -16.87 12.04
CA THR A 269 4.24 -17.95 12.99
C THR A 269 2.96 -18.48 13.62
N ALA A 270 2.07 -17.60 14.08
CA ALA A 270 0.77 -17.95 14.63
C ALA A 270 -0.04 -18.79 13.64
N CYS A 271 -0.14 -18.35 12.39
CA CYS A 271 -0.92 -19.07 11.40
C CYS A 271 -0.31 -20.42 11.02
N ALA A 272 1.01 -20.51 10.89
CA ALA A 272 1.70 -21.79 10.66
C ALA A 272 1.48 -22.78 11.82
N LEU A 273 1.47 -22.29 13.07
CA LEU A 273 1.22 -23.10 14.26
C LEU A 273 -0.26 -23.50 14.38
N LEU A 274 -1.20 -22.58 14.10
CA LEU A 274 -2.64 -22.89 14.05
C LEU A 274 -2.94 -23.95 12.97
N ALA A 275 -2.33 -23.85 11.79
CA ALA A 275 -2.47 -24.84 10.73
C ALA A 275 -1.88 -26.21 11.08
N ALA A 276 -1.02 -26.27 12.10
CA ALA A 276 -0.44 -27.50 12.63
C ALA A 276 -1.15 -27.99 13.91
N ASP A 277 -2.35 -27.47 14.21
CA ASP A 277 -3.17 -27.79 15.38
C ASP A 277 -2.45 -27.57 16.72
N VAL A 278 -1.55 -26.59 16.78
CA VAL A 278 -0.85 -26.20 18.01
C VAL A 278 -1.80 -25.38 18.90
N GLY A 279 -1.85 -25.69 20.19
CA GLY A 279 -2.73 -25.01 21.15
C GLY A 279 -2.32 -23.56 21.44
N GLU A 280 -3.28 -22.72 21.83
CA GLU A 280 -3.08 -21.28 22.08
C GLU A 280 -1.93 -20.99 23.05
N GLU A 281 -1.84 -21.70 24.18
CA GLU A 281 -0.76 -21.50 25.17
C GLU A 281 0.65 -21.71 24.58
N ASP A 282 0.81 -22.69 23.70
CA ASP A 282 2.09 -22.97 23.04
C ASP A 282 2.40 -21.91 21.97
N ILE A 283 1.38 -21.44 21.25
CA ILE A 283 1.51 -20.32 20.30
C ILE A 283 1.96 -19.06 21.04
N GLU A 284 1.30 -18.71 22.14
CA GLU A 284 1.65 -17.54 22.96
C GLU A 284 3.12 -17.59 23.42
N GLN A 285 3.60 -18.75 23.86
CA GLN A 285 4.99 -18.93 24.26
C GLN A 285 5.98 -18.71 23.10
N GLN A 286 5.66 -19.21 21.91
CA GLN A 286 6.50 -18.99 20.72
C GLN A 286 6.52 -17.51 20.32
N LEU A 287 5.34 -16.88 20.27
CA LEU A 287 5.20 -15.47 19.90
C LEU A 287 5.87 -14.52 20.89
N ALA A 288 5.96 -14.88 22.18
CA ALA A 288 6.66 -14.09 23.18
C ALA A 288 8.14 -13.85 22.84
N THR A 289 8.75 -14.70 22.01
CA THR A 289 10.13 -14.54 21.53
C THR A 289 10.28 -13.48 20.43
N LEU A 290 9.16 -13.07 19.82
CA LEU A 290 9.08 -12.10 18.71
C LEU A 290 8.66 -10.69 19.18
N LYS A 291 8.71 -10.42 20.48
CA LYS A 291 8.45 -9.06 21.01
C LYS A 291 9.45 -8.06 20.41
N VAL A 292 8.92 -7.01 19.80
CA VAL A 292 9.73 -5.86 19.37
C VAL A 292 10.16 -5.11 20.63
N LYS A 293 11.46 -4.85 20.76
CA LYS A 293 12.04 -4.13 21.91
C LYS A 293 11.80 -2.63 21.82
#